data_AF-A0A1V6J0J3-F1
#
_entry.id   AF-A0A1V6J0J3-F1
#
_cell.length_a   1.000
_cell.length_b   1.000
_cell.length_c   1.000
_cell.angle_alpha   90.00
_cell.angle_beta   90.00
_cell.angle_gamma   90.00
#
_symmetry.space_group_name_H-M   'P 1'
#
loop_
_entity.id
_entity.type
_entity.pdbx_description
1 polymer ?
#
loop_
_entity_poly.entity_id
_entity_poly.type
_entity_poly.pdbx_seq_one_letter_code
_entity_poly.pdbx_strand_id
1 'polypeptide(L)'
;MKSVTIIVIMLTLILPVICTATDNLFDDVVANLVSDRPFNSPDIIKSLRHLSSQAERSEDRLTAQITLVLYLLDRDSTDLSTSDMAEPFQLCQEVIKASPDTWQAQLAKFYLALEPSYSGDSVHMVLRIQEADSLINYGLLDGSSHPALMAAKRIYTKGVDTSWREVLLFAKAVALCESNQIDEAENILSSLTSVEYKMEIQNRIELERSVQLKRQVH
;
A
#
# COMPACT_ATOMS: atom_id res chain seq x y z
N MET A 1 -1.58 3.77 -51.59
CA MET A 1 -2.40 3.22 -50.47
C MET A 1 -1.85 1.90 -49.89
N LYS A 2 -0.52 1.62 -49.94
CA LYS A 2 0.06 0.38 -49.38
C LYS A 2 0.85 0.58 -48.06
N SER A 3 1.27 1.81 -47.74
CA SER A 3 2.06 2.11 -46.54
C SER A 3 1.23 2.16 -45.25
N VAL A 4 -0.05 2.53 -45.32
CA VAL A 4 -0.93 2.60 -44.14
C VAL A 4 -1.22 1.20 -43.58
N THR A 5 -1.41 0.21 -44.45
CA THR A 5 -1.71 -1.17 -44.05
C THR A 5 -0.55 -1.84 -43.33
N ILE A 6 0.70 -1.53 -43.71
CA ILE A 6 1.90 -2.09 -43.06
C ILE A 6 2.09 -1.49 -41.66
N ILE A 7 1.83 -0.19 -41.49
CA ILE A 7 1.92 0.48 -40.18
C ILE A 7 0.85 -0.06 -39.22
N VAL A 8 -0.38 -0.26 -39.70
CA VAL A 8 -1.46 -0.82 -38.88
C VAL A 8 -1.17 -2.26 -38.45
N ILE A 9 -0.62 -3.10 -39.34
CA ILE A 9 -0.26 -4.49 -39.02
C ILE A 9 0.90 -4.56 -38.01
N MET A 10 1.94 -3.73 -38.19
CA MET A 10 3.04 -3.60 -37.23
C MET A 10 2.54 -3.14 -35.85
N LEU A 11 1.66 -2.13 -35.79
CA LEU A 11 1.04 -1.71 -34.54
C LEU A 11 0.28 -2.86 -33.87
N THR A 12 -0.54 -3.61 -34.61
CA THR A 12 -1.35 -4.71 -34.05
C THR A 12 -0.54 -5.90 -33.57
N LEU A 13 0.70 -6.09 -34.05
CA LEU A 13 1.59 -7.16 -33.60
C LEU A 13 2.47 -6.72 -32.42
N ILE A 14 2.82 -5.43 -32.35
CA ILE A 14 3.68 -4.88 -31.29
C ILE A 14 2.87 -4.60 -30.01
N LEU A 15 1.64 -4.08 -30.14
CA LEU A 15 0.77 -3.74 -29.00
C LEU A 15 0.51 -4.93 -28.05
N PRO A 16 0.12 -6.14 -28.53
CA PRO A 16 -0.12 -7.27 -27.65
C PRO A 16 1.15 -7.73 -26.91
N VAL A 17 2.31 -7.67 -27.57
CA VAL A 17 3.61 -8.06 -27.01
C VAL A 17 4.06 -7.09 -25.93
N ILE A 18 3.84 -5.79 -26.13
CA ILE A 18 4.09 -4.77 -25.09
C ILE A 18 3.13 -4.97 -23.92
N CYS A 19 1.84 -5.23 -24.16
CA CYS A 19 0.89 -5.53 -23.09
C CYS A 19 1.30 -6.77 -22.29
N THR A 20 1.68 -7.88 -22.94
CA THR A 20 2.12 -9.10 -22.23
C THR A 20 3.43 -8.88 -21.45
N ALA A 21 4.36 -8.10 -21.98
CA ALA A 21 5.60 -7.77 -21.26
C ALA A 21 5.35 -6.91 -20.02
N THR A 22 4.33 -6.03 -20.07
CA THR A 22 3.95 -5.16 -18.94
C THR A 22 3.27 -5.98 -17.84
N ASP A 23 2.33 -6.85 -18.21
CA ASP A 23 1.65 -7.76 -17.28
C ASP A 23 2.66 -8.71 -16.59
N ASN A 24 3.57 -9.31 -17.37
CA ASN A 24 4.62 -10.18 -16.82
C ASN A 24 5.57 -9.43 -15.87
N LEU A 25 5.90 -8.16 -16.15
CA LEU A 25 6.74 -7.37 -15.26
C LEU A 25 6.02 -7.07 -13.93
N PHE A 26 4.72 -6.76 -13.96
CA PHE A 26 3.96 -6.58 -12.73
C PHE A 26 3.86 -7.87 -11.92
N ASP A 27 3.60 -8.99 -12.58
CA ASP A 27 3.56 -10.30 -11.93
C ASP A 27 4.92 -10.68 -11.33
N ASP A 28 6.03 -10.43 -12.03
CA ASP A 28 7.38 -10.67 -11.51
C ASP A 28 7.71 -9.77 -10.33
N VAL A 29 7.38 -8.47 -10.40
CA VAL A 29 7.60 -7.53 -9.28
C VAL A 29 6.76 -7.93 -8.07
N VAL A 30 5.51 -8.31 -8.28
CA VAL A 30 4.60 -8.76 -7.22
C VAL A 30 5.07 -10.06 -6.61
N ALA A 31 5.43 -11.06 -7.42
CA ALA A 31 5.94 -12.34 -6.94
C ALA A 31 7.17 -12.15 -6.04
N ASN A 32 8.03 -11.19 -6.37
CA ASN A 32 9.20 -10.86 -5.58
C ASN A 32 8.88 -10.04 -4.31
N LEU A 33 8.02 -9.02 -4.38
CA LEU A 33 7.55 -8.25 -3.21
C LEU A 33 6.79 -9.12 -2.19
N VAL A 34 6.19 -10.19 -2.66
CA VAL A 34 5.45 -11.18 -1.87
C VAL A 34 6.38 -12.27 -1.33
N SER A 35 7.60 -12.40 -1.85
CA SER A 35 8.60 -13.32 -1.33
C SER A 35 9.31 -12.67 -0.13
N ASP A 36 9.47 -13.38 0.99
CA ASP A 36 10.13 -12.85 2.20
C ASP A 36 11.66 -12.68 2.03
N ARG A 37 12.13 -12.42 0.80
CA ARG A 37 13.53 -12.24 0.44
C ARG A 37 13.82 -10.75 0.30
N PRO A 38 14.97 -10.26 0.81
CA PRO A 38 15.37 -8.87 0.59
C PRO A 38 15.48 -8.60 -0.90
N PHE A 39 14.61 -7.74 -1.40
CA PHE A 39 14.45 -7.49 -2.82
C PHE A 39 15.00 -6.12 -3.20
N ASN A 40 16.26 -6.11 -3.66
CA ASN A 40 16.96 -4.90 -4.07
C ASN A 40 17.49 -5.06 -5.50
N SER A 41 16.61 -4.93 -6.49
CA SER A 41 16.99 -4.92 -7.91
C SER A 41 16.88 -3.49 -8.48
N PRO A 42 18.02 -2.81 -8.70
CA PRO A 42 18.05 -1.51 -9.37
C PRO A 42 17.38 -1.53 -10.75
N ASP A 43 17.41 -2.68 -11.43
CA ASP A 43 16.79 -2.88 -12.74
C ASP A 43 15.26 -2.80 -12.67
N ILE A 44 14.66 -3.19 -11.55
CA ILE A 44 13.22 -3.11 -11.34
C ILE A 44 12.79 -1.69 -11.05
N ILE A 45 13.52 -0.96 -10.22
CA ILE A 45 13.28 0.48 -10.01
C ILE A 45 13.37 1.22 -11.35
N LYS A 46 14.40 0.92 -12.15
CA LYS A 46 14.57 1.52 -13.47
C LYS A 46 13.42 1.15 -14.41
N SER A 47 12.99 -0.10 -14.41
CA SER A 47 11.87 -0.58 -15.25
C SER A 47 10.54 0.05 -14.84
N LEU A 48 10.26 0.13 -13.54
CA LEU A 48 9.09 0.81 -13.01
C LEU A 48 9.13 2.30 -13.35
N ARG A 49 10.23 3.02 -13.10
CA ARG A 49 10.38 4.44 -13.49
C ARG A 49 10.20 4.65 -15.00
N HIS A 50 10.67 3.71 -15.83
CA HIS A 50 10.45 3.75 -17.27
C HIS A 50 8.97 3.60 -17.63
N LEU A 51 8.27 2.60 -17.08
CA LEU A 51 6.83 2.43 -17.28
C LEU A 51 6.02 3.62 -16.75
N SER A 52 6.37 4.15 -15.58
CA SER A 52 5.76 5.35 -14.99
C SER A 52 5.84 6.58 -15.90
N SER A 53 6.81 6.65 -16.82
CA SER A 53 7.02 7.81 -17.69
C SER A 53 6.64 7.57 -19.15
N GLN A 54 6.68 6.32 -19.62
CA GLN A 54 6.55 5.98 -21.05
C GLN A 54 5.35 5.09 -21.37
N ALA A 55 4.63 4.55 -20.37
CA ALA A 55 3.46 3.72 -20.66
C ALA A 55 2.35 4.53 -21.35
N GLU A 56 1.87 4.02 -22.48
CA GLU A 56 0.80 4.65 -23.27
C GLU A 56 -0.55 4.59 -22.53
N ARG A 57 -0.82 3.48 -21.83
CA ARG A 57 -2.02 3.31 -21.01
C ARG A 57 -1.85 4.02 -19.68
N SER A 58 -2.84 4.88 -19.35
CA SER A 58 -2.85 5.58 -18.06
C SER A 58 -2.91 4.61 -16.88
N GLU A 59 -3.61 3.49 -17.02
CA GLU A 59 -3.72 2.46 -15.99
C GLU A 59 -2.36 1.84 -15.66
N ASP A 60 -1.61 1.41 -16.68
CA ASP A 60 -0.27 0.84 -16.53
C ASP A 60 0.69 1.85 -15.89
N ARG A 61 0.59 3.12 -16.30
CA ARG A 61 1.39 4.21 -15.72
C ARG A 61 1.12 4.38 -14.22
N LEU A 62 -0.14 4.48 -13.82
CA LEU A 62 -0.52 4.66 -12.41
C LEU A 62 -0.17 3.43 -11.57
N THR A 63 -0.31 2.24 -12.16
CA THR A 63 0.07 0.96 -11.54
C THR A 63 1.58 0.88 -11.33
N ALA A 64 2.39 1.31 -12.31
CA ALA A 64 3.84 1.39 -12.16
C ALA A 64 4.24 2.39 -11.06
N GLN A 65 3.60 3.56 -11.01
CA GLN A 65 3.86 4.55 -9.95
C GLN A 65 3.55 4.00 -8.56
N ILE A 66 2.37 3.40 -8.34
CA ILE A 66 2.02 2.87 -7.01
C ILE A 66 2.83 1.63 -6.64
N THR A 67 3.22 0.81 -7.62
CA THR A 67 4.13 -0.33 -7.38
C THR A 67 5.54 0.15 -7.02
N LEU A 68 6.01 1.25 -7.62
CA LEU A 68 7.26 1.88 -7.24
C LEU A 68 7.20 2.44 -5.81
N VAL A 69 6.08 3.03 -5.40
CA VAL A 69 5.85 3.44 -3.99
C VAL A 69 6.00 2.26 -3.05
N LEU A 70 5.32 1.13 -3.32
CA LEU A 70 5.44 -0.10 -2.53
C LEU A 70 6.89 -0.52 -2.36
N TYR A 71 7.62 -0.56 -3.47
CA TYR A 71 9.00 -0.98 -3.51
C TYR A 71 9.92 -0.08 -2.69
N LEU A 72 9.72 1.23 -2.78
CA LEU A 72 10.55 2.22 -2.08
C LEU A 72 10.23 2.27 -0.58
N LEU A 73 8.98 2.00 -0.18
CA LEU A 73 8.57 1.96 1.23
C LEU A 73 8.90 0.65 1.94
N ASP A 74 8.95 -0.47 1.21
CA ASP A 74 9.33 -1.80 1.76
C ASP A 74 10.84 -1.89 2.07
N ARG A 75 11.66 -1.04 1.45
CA ARG A 75 13.08 -0.96 1.77
C ARG A 75 13.30 -0.47 3.20
N ASP A 76 14.07 -1.24 3.98
CA ASP A 76 14.74 -0.73 5.17
C ASP A 76 15.46 0.58 4.79
N SER A 77 15.07 1.67 5.48
CA SER A 77 15.40 3.06 5.17
C SER A 77 16.90 3.41 5.24
N THR A 78 17.78 2.43 5.39
CA THR A 78 19.22 2.59 5.60
C THR A 78 20.03 2.77 4.32
N ASP A 79 19.49 2.40 3.15
CA ASP A 79 20.21 2.45 1.86
C ASP A 79 19.62 3.45 0.82
N LEU A 80 18.60 4.22 1.19
CA LEU A 80 17.95 5.17 0.30
C LEU A 80 18.59 6.56 0.41
N SER A 81 18.85 7.20 -0.74
CA SER A 81 19.27 8.60 -0.76
C SER A 81 18.12 9.51 -0.30
N THR A 82 18.43 10.72 0.18
CA THR A 82 17.39 11.66 0.66
C THR A 82 16.34 11.99 -0.41
N SER A 83 16.70 11.94 -1.70
CA SER A 83 15.71 12.12 -2.79
C SER A 83 14.80 10.90 -2.97
N ASP A 84 15.29 9.68 -2.75
CA ASP A 84 14.48 8.46 -2.83
C ASP A 84 13.50 8.34 -1.65
N MET A 85 13.72 9.06 -0.54
CA MET A 85 12.73 9.13 0.55
C MET A 85 11.56 10.08 0.27
N ALA A 86 11.75 11.10 -0.58
CA ALA A 86 10.70 12.05 -0.94
C ALA A 86 9.84 11.59 -2.13
N GLU A 87 10.44 10.78 -3.02
CA GLU A 87 9.81 10.26 -4.24
C GLU A 87 8.49 9.51 -3.96
N PRO A 88 8.35 8.63 -2.95
CA PRO A 88 7.11 7.90 -2.70
C PRO A 88 5.92 8.84 -2.43
N PHE A 89 6.14 9.89 -1.63
CA PHE A 89 5.10 10.86 -1.30
C PHE A 89 4.67 11.68 -2.53
N GLN A 90 5.64 12.08 -3.35
CA GLN A 90 5.36 12.78 -4.61
C GLN A 90 4.56 11.89 -5.57
N LEU A 91 4.98 10.64 -5.76
CA LEU A 91 4.28 9.68 -6.63
C LEU A 91 2.84 9.44 -6.17
N CYS A 92 2.61 9.29 -4.86
CA CYS A 92 1.26 9.17 -4.33
C CYS A 92 0.38 10.39 -4.67
N GLN A 93 0.92 11.61 -4.51
CA GLN A 93 0.18 12.83 -4.85
C GLN A 93 -0.12 12.92 -6.35
N GLU A 94 0.82 12.52 -7.21
CA GLU A 94 0.64 12.47 -8.66
C GLU A 94 -0.46 11.47 -9.07
N VAL A 95 -0.44 10.26 -8.50
CA VAL A 95 -1.46 9.23 -8.76
C VAL A 95 -2.85 9.72 -8.37
N ILE A 96 -2.99 10.33 -7.19
CA ILE A 96 -4.27 10.87 -6.70
C ILE A 96 -4.78 11.99 -7.61
N LYS A 97 -3.90 12.91 -8.02
CA LYS A 97 -4.25 14.03 -8.90
C LYS A 97 -4.66 13.56 -10.30
N ALA A 98 -3.98 12.53 -10.81
CA ALA A 98 -4.23 12.01 -12.15
C ALA A 98 -5.54 11.22 -12.23
N SER A 99 -5.89 10.44 -11.20
CA SER A 99 -7.12 9.63 -11.24
C SER A 99 -7.66 9.30 -9.84
N PRO A 100 -8.38 10.23 -9.19
CA PRO A 100 -8.75 10.13 -7.77
C PRO A 100 -9.68 8.96 -7.42
N ASP A 101 -10.45 8.47 -8.40
CA ASP A 101 -11.49 7.43 -8.29
C ASP A 101 -11.03 6.04 -8.73
N THR A 102 -9.74 5.76 -8.57
CA THR A 102 -9.14 4.47 -8.90
C THR A 102 -8.63 3.75 -7.67
N TRP A 103 -8.46 2.42 -7.74
CA TRP A 103 -7.82 1.66 -6.66
C TRP A 103 -6.39 2.14 -6.43
N GLN A 104 -5.66 2.55 -7.48
CA GLN A 104 -4.31 3.12 -7.37
C GLN A 104 -4.32 4.38 -6.51
N ALA A 105 -5.28 5.29 -6.75
CA ALA A 105 -5.42 6.50 -5.94
C ALA A 105 -5.91 6.22 -4.52
N GLN A 106 -6.78 5.23 -4.30
CA GLN A 106 -7.15 4.83 -2.94
C GLN A 106 -5.96 4.24 -2.19
N LEU A 107 -5.13 3.43 -2.85
CA LEU A 107 -3.91 2.88 -2.27
C LEU A 107 -2.87 3.98 -2.00
N ALA A 108 -2.75 4.97 -2.88
CA ALA A 108 -1.92 6.15 -2.65
C ALA A 108 -2.41 6.99 -1.46
N LYS A 109 -3.73 7.20 -1.32
CA LYS A 109 -4.32 7.87 -0.15
C LYS A 109 -4.03 7.09 1.13
N PHE A 110 -4.12 5.76 1.10
CA PHE A 110 -3.73 4.91 2.23
C PHE A 110 -2.27 5.13 2.62
N TYR A 111 -1.33 5.08 1.67
CA TYR A 111 0.09 5.32 1.97
C TYR A 111 0.39 6.71 2.50
N LEU A 112 -0.25 7.74 1.96
CA LEU A 112 -0.13 9.11 2.50
C LEU A 112 -0.73 9.24 3.89
N ALA A 113 -1.72 8.42 4.22
CA ALA A 113 -2.38 8.41 5.52
C ALA A 113 -1.61 7.67 6.60
N LEU A 114 -0.55 6.94 6.26
CA LEU A 114 0.31 6.30 7.24
C LEU A 114 1.26 7.32 7.86
N GLU A 115 1.39 7.30 9.19
CA GLU A 115 2.33 8.10 9.96
C GLU A 115 3.18 7.22 10.89
N PRO A 116 4.43 7.63 11.18
CA PRO A 116 5.22 6.96 12.20
C PRO A 116 4.55 7.09 13.57
N SER A 117 4.30 5.96 14.22
CA SER A 117 3.96 5.86 15.64
C SER A 117 5.11 5.27 16.42
N TYR A 118 5.14 5.62 17.70
CA TYR A 118 6.19 5.25 18.64
C TYR A 118 5.54 4.50 19.82
N SER A 119 5.76 3.18 19.87
CA SER A 119 5.36 2.36 21.01
C SER A 119 6.61 1.76 21.64
N GLY A 120 6.93 2.22 22.86
CA GLY A 120 8.17 1.87 23.56
C GLY A 120 9.41 2.29 22.74
N ASP A 121 10.28 1.32 22.47
CA ASP A 121 11.53 1.49 21.70
C ASP A 121 11.38 1.16 20.20
N SER A 122 10.14 0.99 19.70
CA SER A 122 9.88 0.59 18.31
C SER A 122 9.08 1.62 17.52
N VAL A 123 9.51 1.89 16.29
CA VAL A 123 8.78 2.71 15.32
C VAL A 123 7.95 1.79 14.43
N HIS A 124 6.66 2.10 14.27
CA HIS A 124 5.78 1.38 13.36
C HIS A 124 4.85 2.37 12.66
N MET A 125 4.39 2.03 11.45
CA MET A 125 3.49 2.90 10.70
C MET A 125 2.03 2.64 11.12
N VAL A 126 1.31 3.69 11.48
CA VAL A 126 -0.12 3.64 11.84
C VAL A 126 -0.93 4.56 10.95
N LEU A 127 -2.22 4.30 10.83
CA LEU A 127 -3.11 5.09 10.00
C LEU A 127 -3.58 6.35 10.75
N ARG A 128 -3.49 7.52 10.12
CA ARG A 128 -4.10 8.75 10.65
C ARG A 128 -5.61 8.56 10.81
N ILE A 129 -6.10 8.67 12.05
CA ILE A 129 -7.51 8.41 12.41
C ILE A 129 -8.47 9.23 11.55
N GLN A 130 -8.16 10.51 11.30
CA GLN A 130 -9.00 11.42 10.52
C GLN A 130 -9.22 10.97 9.07
N GLU A 131 -8.26 10.24 8.49
CA GLU A 131 -8.33 9.75 7.11
C GLU A 131 -8.88 8.33 7.03
N ALA A 132 -8.88 7.59 8.15
CA ALA A 132 -9.27 6.20 8.21
C ALA A 132 -10.72 5.95 7.75
N ASP A 133 -11.68 6.77 8.23
CA ASP A 133 -13.10 6.58 7.88
C ASP A 133 -13.38 6.85 6.40
N SER A 134 -12.67 7.81 5.80
CA SER A 134 -12.76 8.07 4.37
C SER A 134 -12.26 6.86 3.58
N LEU A 135 -11.12 6.29 3.97
CA LEU A 135 -10.52 5.14 3.30
C LEU A 135 -11.36 3.86 3.43
N ILE A 136 -11.90 3.57 4.63
CA ILE A 136 -12.71 2.38 4.91
C ILE A 136 -13.99 2.36 4.06
N ASN A 137 -14.60 3.52 3.86
CA ASN A 137 -15.86 3.64 3.12
C ASN A 137 -15.66 3.77 1.61
N TYR A 138 -14.44 3.99 1.12
CA TYR A 138 -14.17 4.25 -0.30
C TYR A 138 -14.06 2.98 -1.17
N GLY A 139 -14.04 1.78 -0.59
CA GLY A 139 -14.50 0.51 -1.23
C GLY A 139 -13.81 -0.01 -2.50
N LEU A 140 -12.91 0.72 -3.18
CA LEU A 140 -12.29 0.29 -4.43
C LEU A 140 -11.15 -0.73 -4.21
N LEU A 141 -10.57 -0.78 -3.02
CA LEU A 141 -9.50 -1.75 -2.70
C LEU A 141 -10.01 -3.20 -2.63
N ASP A 142 -11.25 -3.42 -2.17
CA ASP A 142 -11.83 -4.78 -2.12
C ASP A 142 -12.40 -5.23 -3.47
N GLY A 143 -12.58 -4.32 -4.43
CA GLY A 143 -13.11 -4.61 -5.76
C GLY A 143 -12.07 -5.02 -6.80
N SER A 144 -10.78 -4.96 -6.46
CA SER A 144 -9.68 -5.19 -7.40
C SER A 144 -8.84 -6.41 -7.00
N SER A 145 -8.61 -7.34 -7.93
CA SER A 145 -7.73 -8.49 -7.77
C SER A 145 -6.32 -8.23 -8.31
N HIS A 146 -5.94 -6.95 -8.46
CA HIS A 146 -4.67 -6.60 -9.09
C HIS A 146 -3.48 -7.13 -8.26
N PRO A 147 -2.47 -7.78 -8.87
CA PRO A 147 -1.30 -8.32 -8.18
C PRO A 147 -0.61 -7.31 -7.24
N ALA A 148 -0.40 -6.06 -7.69
CA ALA A 148 0.19 -4.99 -6.87
C ALA A 148 -0.61 -4.69 -5.59
N LEU A 149 -1.93 -4.79 -5.65
CA LEU A 149 -2.81 -4.57 -4.50
C LEU A 149 -2.75 -5.73 -3.51
N MET A 150 -2.56 -6.95 -4.01
CA MET A 150 -2.32 -8.14 -3.17
C MET A 150 -0.94 -8.08 -2.49
N ALA A 151 0.09 -7.62 -3.21
CA ALA A 151 1.42 -7.39 -2.64
C ALA A 151 1.37 -6.34 -1.52
N ALA A 152 0.73 -5.20 -1.79
CA ALA A 152 0.50 -4.14 -0.80
C ALA A 152 -0.18 -4.66 0.47
N LYS A 153 -1.24 -5.45 0.30
CA LYS A 153 -1.95 -6.10 1.40
C LYS A 153 -0.98 -6.98 2.19
N ARG A 154 -0.30 -7.91 1.52
CA ARG A 154 0.61 -8.86 2.18
C ARG A 154 1.73 -8.18 2.97
N ILE A 155 2.35 -7.13 2.42
CA ILE A 155 3.41 -6.37 3.09
C ILE A 155 2.87 -5.76 4.39
N TYR A 156 1.74 -5.06 4.31
CA TYR A 156 1.16 -4.40 5.46
C TYR A 156 0.64 -5.40 6.52
N THR A 157 0.06 -6.51 6.07
CA THR A 157 -0.58 -7.51 6.93
C THR A 157 0.36 -8.61 7.41
N LYS A 158 1.64 -8.59 6.98
CA LYS A 158 2.61 -9.69 7.20
C LYS A 158 2.06 -11.06 6.79
N GLY A 159 1.29 -11.11 5.71
CA GLY A 159 0.74 -12.34 5.16
C GLY A 159 -0.59 -12.82 5.75
N VAL A 160 -1.23 -12.06 6.64
CA VAL A 160 -2.61 -12.36 7.05
C VAL A 160 -3.53 -12.19 5.84
N ASP A 161 -4.26 -13.26 5.49
CA ASP A 161 -5.25 -13.22 4.41
C ASP A 161 -6.58 -12.67 4.92
N THR A 162 -6.93 -11.49 4.42
CA THR A 162 -8.02 -10.67 4.93
C THR A 162 -8.49 -9.68 3.85
N SER A 163 -9.61 -9.00 4.06
CA SER A 163 -10.08 -7.93 3.18
C SER A 163 -9.33 -6.61 3.46
N TRP A 164 -9.24 -5.72 2.48
CA TRP A 164 -8.68 -4.38 2.70
C TRP A 164 -9.50 -3.58 3.69
N ARG A 165 -10.83 -3.73 3.69
CA ARG A 165 -11.67 -3.15 4.73
C ARG A 165 -11.21 -3.57 6.13
N GLU A 166 -10.91 -4.84 6.32
CA GLU A 166 -10.45 -5.35 7.60
C GLU A 166 -9.02 -4.91 7.94
N VAL A 167 -8.12 -4.81 6.95
CA VAL A 167 -6.81 -4.15 7.13
C VAL A 167 -6.96 -2.72 7.64
N LEU A 168 -7.85 -1.95 7.02
CA LEU A 168 -8.07 -0.54 7.40
C LEU A 168 -8.73 -0.41 8.77
N LEU A 169 -9.65 -1.31 9.13
CA LEU A 169 -10.23 -1.38 10.47
C LEU A 169 -9.16 -1.71 11.52
N PHE A 170 -8.29 -2.69 11.24
CA PHE A 170 -7.17 -3.02 12.10
C PHE A 170 -6.24 -1.82 12.26
N ALA A 171 -5.83 -1.18 11.17
CA ALA A 171 -4.97 0.01 11.20
C ALA A 171 -5.58 1.17 11.98
N LYS A 172 -6.90 1.40 11.84
CA LYS A 172 -7.65 2.39 12.61
C LYS A 172 -7.67 2.05 14.11
N ALA A 173 -7.93 0.79 14.46
CA ALA A 173 -7.95 0.34 15.85
C ALA A 173 -6.58 0.53 16.52
N VAL A 174 -5.49 0.21 15.81
CA VAL A 174 -4.12 0.49 16.29
C VAL A 174 -3.97 1.99 16.58
N ALA A 175 -4.30 2.86 15.63
CA ALA A 175 -4.14 4.30 15.80
C ALA A 175 -4.96 4.86 16.96
N LEU A 176 -6.18 4.33 17.19
CA LEU A 176 -7.01 4.69 18.33
C LEU A 176 -6.37 4.29 19.66
N CYS A 177 -5.76 3.10 19.75
CA CYS A 177 -5.00 2.69 20.93
C CYS A 177 -3.83 3.65 21.20
N GLU A 178 -3.03 3.98 20.19
CA GLU A 178 -1.88 4.90 20.31
C GLU A 178 -2.33 6.33 20.70
N SER A 179 -3.54 6.72 20.29
CA SER A 179 -4.15 8.00 20.65
C SER A 179 -4.95 7.96 21.96
N ASN A 180 -4.83 6.88 22.74
CA ASN A 180 -5.51 6.69 24.02
C ASN A 180 -7.05 6.71 23.95
N GLN A 181 -7.63 6.41 22.78
CA GLN A 181 -9.07 6.31 22.54
C GLN A 181 -9.53 4.85 22.63
N ILE A 182 -9.34 4.25 23.82
CA ILE A 182 -9.51 2.80 24.05
C ILE A 182 -10.93 2.31 23.78
N ASP A 183 -11.95 3.07 24.18
CA ASP A 183 -13.36 2.67 24.00
C ASP A 183 -13.71 2.57 22.49
N GLU A 184 -13.16 3.47 21.67
CA GLU A 184 -13.35 3.42 20.22
C GLU A 184 -12.59 2.25 19.58
N ALA A 185 -11.38 1.94 20.06
CA ALA A 185 -10.63 0.77 19.62
C ALA A 185 -11.36 -0.54 19.94
N GLU A 186 -12.00 -0.65 21.11
CA GLU A 186 -12.82 -1.80 21.50
C GLU A 186 -14.06 -1.97 20.60
N ASN A 187 -14.70 -0.85 20.22
CA ASN A 187 -15.81 -0.90 19.27
C ASN A 187 -15.37 -1.51 17.94
N ILE A 188 -14.18 -1.14 17.44
CA ILE A 188 -13.62 -1.74 16.22
C ILE A 188 -13.24 -3.21 16.43
N LEU A 189 -12.62 -3.56 17.56
CA LEU A 189 -12.23 -4.94 17.90
C LEU A 189 -13.40 -5.93 17.72
N SER A 190 -14.61 -5.53 18.16
CA SER A 190 -15.82 -6.35 18.03
C SER A 190 -16.23 -6.62 16.58
N SER A 191 -15.85 -5.73 15.66
CA SER A 191 -16.20 -5.77 14.23
C SER A 191 -15.18 -6.51 13.36
N LEU A 192 -13.98 -6.79 13.87
CA LEU A 192 -12.96 -7.56 13.14
C LEU A 192 -13.40 -9.03 12.99
N THR A 193 -12.86 -9.72 11.99
CA THR A 193 -13.10 -11.15 11.74
C THR A 193 -11.84 -12.00 11.94
N SER A 194 -10.65 -11.49 11.59
CA SER A 194 -9.35 -12.10 11.81
C SER A 194 -9.07 -12.26 13.30
N VAL A 195 -8.69 -13.49 13.69
CA VAL A 195 -8.32 -13.82 15.07
C VAL A 195 -7.00 -13.17 15.43
N GLU A 196 -6.05 -13.16 14.50
CA GLU A 196 -4.73 -12.53 14.65
C GLU A 196 -4.86 -11.04 14.95
N TYR A 197 -5.67 -10.31 14.19
CA TYR A 197 -5.91 -8.89 14.43
C TYR A 197 -6.63 -8.63 15.73
N LYS A 198 -7.61 -9.46 16.09
CA LYS A 198 -8.30 -9.36 17.38
C LYS A 198 -7.33 -9.49 18.55
N MET A 199 -6.48 -10.51 18.51
CA MET A 199 -5.49 -10.74 19.57
C MET A 199 -4.50 -9.58 19.68
N GLU A 200 -3.98 -9.09 18.56
CA GLU A 200 -3.03 -7.95 18.54
C GLU A 200 -3.66 -6.67 19.12
N ILE A 201 -4.88 -6.31 18.70
CA ILE A 201 -5.57 -5.14 19.21
C ILE A 201 -5.92 -5.30 20.70
N GLN A 202 -6.37 -6.48 21.11
CA GLN A 202 -6.66 -6.76 22.50
C GLN A 202 -5.42 -6.63 23.39
N ASN A 203 -4.28 -7.16 22.96
CA ASN A 203 -3.00 -7.02 23.66
C ASN A 203 -2.62 -5.53 23.82
N ARG A 204 -2.81 -4.72 22.78
CA ARG A 204 -2.53 -3.27 22.83
C ARG A 204 -3.46 -2.53 23.80
N ILE A 205 -4.75 -2.87 23.80
CA ILE A 205 -5.74 -2.31 24.74
C ILE A 205 -5.37 -2.64 26.18
N GLU A 206 -5.02 -3.90 26.46
CA GLU A 206 -4.62 -4.36 27.79
C GLU A 206 -3.34 -3.68 28.26
N LEU A 207 -2.36 -3.54 27.36
CA LEU A 207 -1.11 -2.82 27.64
C LEU A 207 -1.41 -1.37 28.03
N GLU A 208 -2.20 -0.64 27.25
CA GLU A 208 -2.41 0.78 27.51
C GLU A 208 -3.29 1.04 28.75
N ARG A 209 -4.26 0.17 29.03
CA ARG A 209 -4.97 0.16 30.31
C ARG A 209 -4.03 -0.03 31.49
N SER A 210 -3.07 -0.93 31.38
CA SER A 210 -2.07 -1.15 32.43
C SER A 210 -1.20 0.09 32.68
N VAL A 211 -0.86 0.83 31.62
CA VAL A 211 -0.10 2.08 31.68
C VAL A 211 -0.93 3.19 32.34
N GLN A 212 -2.19 3.36 31.95
CA GLN A 212 -3.11 4.32 32.56
C GLN A 212 -3.31 4.07 34.06
N LEU A 213 -3.52 2.81 34.47
CA LEU A 213 -3.65 2.42 35.87
C LEU A 213 -2.39 2.78 36.67
N LYS A 214 -1.19 2.55 36.13
CA LYS A 214 0.07 2.95 36.78
C LYS A 214 0.19 4.47 36.92
N ARG A 215 -0.26 5.25 35.93
CA ARG A 215 -0.26 6.72 35.97
C ARG A 215 -1.24 7.31 36.99
N GLN A 216 -2.31 6.58 37.33
CA GLN A 216 -3.30 7.03 38.34
C GLN A 216 -2.89 6.72 39.79
N VAL A 217 -1.91 5.84 39.98
CA VAL A 217 -1.40 5.42 41.31
C VAL A 217 -0.15 6.21 41.73
N HIS A 218 0.32 7.15 40.90
CA HIS A 218 1.39 8.11 41.18
C HIS A 218 0.84 9.54 41.15
#